data_AF-A0AAD6X277-F1
#
_entry.id   AF-A0AAD6X277-F1
#
_cell.length_a   1.000
_cell.length_b   1.000
_cell.length_c   1.000
_cell.angle_alpha   90.00
_cell.angle_beta   90.00
_cell.angle_gamma   90.00
#
_symmetry.space_group_name_H-M   'P 1'
#
loop_
_entity.id
_entity.type
_entity.pdbx_description
1 polymer ?
#
loop_
_entity_poly.entity_id
_entity_poly.type
_entity_poly.pdbx_seq_one_letter_code
_entity_poly.pdbx_strand_id
1 'polypeptide(L)'
;MVLFGKPDPKANTSGDSKITVYERIAQKLFPDDFQDHPKTLGKRVKGKTEDLCKIYKEKAALLRQTGGGVGAPEEDNTEQTHYYLDYYIPHDGPHHDTPQAAKNIWEQINNDFPYFSELHKFLSTRPNIVVHNQQAAPRVQNQVQDSQIDPVLLNMTPTPPPRRIDDPEDQSSSPTARVVRSNDRIRAQQAAQPGAPVKAVKGPKPSTFGTDLSNAVEKVSRALKHIPKKCSLEDMIIESSRENIKIARERAEAQAEHHHQSLLVTQKAQLMEMLKLGIYTVKEVKVKIAELDAPSAAPKVPRTPRTPRTPRHAAVTPNSHCSSPRINCFSPTWDIEDGKSLPDDVSEF
;
A
#
# COMPACT_ATOMS: atom_id res chain seq x y z
N MET A 1 14.89 -15.41 -23.99
CA MET A 1 14.84 -14.03 -23.45
C MET A 1 14.29 -14.11 -22.03
N VAL A 2 15.04 -13.64 -21.03
CA VAL A 2 14.72 -13.90 -19.62
C VAL A 2 14.43 -12.58 -18.92
N LEU A 3 13.14 -12.29 -18.69
CA LEU A 3 12.71 -11.06 -18.02
C LEU A 3 12.92 -11.12 -16.50
N PHE A 4 12.84 -12.32 -15.93
CA PHE A 4 13.01 -12.57 -14.50
C PHE A 4 14.16 -13.54 -14.30
N GLY A 5 15.01 -13.26 -13.32
CA GLY A 5 16.21 -14.05 -13.05
C GLY A 5 15.94 -15.56 -12.98
N LYS A 6 16.92 -16.35 -13.41
CA LYS A 6 16.89 -17.79 -13.23
C LYS A 6 16.77 -18.14 -11.73
N PRO A 7 16.20 -19.31 -11.38
CA PRO A 7 16.12 -19.75 -10.00
C PRO A 7 17.52 -19.92 -9.38
N ASP A 8 18.51 -20.34 -10.16
CA ASP A 8 19.89 -20.48 -9.70
C ASP A 8 20.60 -19.12 -9.61
N PRO A 9 20.98 -18.66 -8.40
CA PRO A 9 21.66 -17.38 -8.23
C PRO A 9 23.08 -17.38 -8.84
N LYS A 10 23.67 -18.57 -9.07
CA LYS A 10 24.98 -18.75 -9.69
C LYS A 10 24.92 -18.81 -11.21
N ALA A 11 23.74 -19.01 -11.80
CA ALA A 11 23.59 -19.04 -13.24
C ALA A 11 23.48 -17.61 -13.76
N ASN A 12 24.55 -17.12 -14.39
CA ASN A 12 24.51 -15.83 -15.07
C ASN A 12 23.36 -15.83 -16.08
N THR A 13 22.36 -14.98 -15.80
CA THR A 13 21.27 -14.70 -16.74
C THR A 13 21.93 -14.07 -17.96
N SER A 14 21.51 -14.49 -19.16
CA SER A 14 22.05 -14.05 -20.46
C SER A 14 22.54 -12.61 -20.41
N GLY A 15 23.74 -12.31 -20.93
CA GLY A 15 24.38 -10.98 -20.86
C GLY A 15 23.59 -9.80 -21.48
N ASP A 16 22.37 -10.06 -21.92
CA ASP A 16 21.37 -9.09 -22.31
C ASP A 16 20.92 -8.26 -21.11
N SER A 17 20.97 -6.94 -21.27
CA SER A 17 20.38 -6.03 -20.29
C SER A 17 18.85 -6.15 -20.28
N LYS A 18 18.21 -5.89 -19.13
CA LYS A 18 16.74 -5.87 -19.01
C LYS A 18 16.09 -4.92 -20.02
N ILE A 19 16.73 -3.81 -20.37
CA ILE A 19 16.17 -2.85 -21.33
C ILE A 19 16.14 -3.42 -22.75
N THR A 20 17.17 -4.15 -23.16
CA THR A 20 17.22 -4.85 -24.46
C THR A 20 16.14 -5.92 -24.58
N VAL A 21 15.78 -6.55 -23.45
CA VAL A 21 14.65 -7.48 -23.38
C VAL A 21 13.33 -6.76 -23.65
N TYR A 22 13.08 -5.61 -22.99
CA TYR A 22 11.86 -4.82 -23.22
C TYR A 22 11.80 -4.23 -24.63
N GLU A 23 12.93 -3.82 -25.20
CA GLU A 23 13.01 -3.39 -26.60
C GLU A 23 12.61 -4.51 -27.56
N ARG A 24 13.05 -5.75 -27.33
CA ARG A 24 12.60 -6.91 -28.11
C ARG A 24 11.12 -7.21 -27.98
N ILE A 25 10.55 -7.06 -26.77
CA ILE A 25 9.09 -7.18 -26.57
C ILE A 25 8.39 -6.07 -27.36
N ALA A 26 8.85 -4.82 -27.25
CA ALA A 26 8.29 -3.69 -27.98
C ALA A 26 8.33 -3.90 -29.49
N GLN A 27 9.45 -4.40 -30.04
CA GLN A 27 9.57 -4.72 -31.46
C GLN A 27 8.54 -5.77 -31.92
N LYS A 28 8.23 -6.76 -31.07
CA LYS A 28 7.22 -7.78 -31.40
C LYS A 28 5.79 -7.27 -31.29
N LEU A 29 5.51 -6.39 -30.33
CA LEU A 29 4.16 -5.86 -30.10
C LEU A 29 3.80 -4.73 -31.07
N PHE A 30 4.78 -3.92 -31.48
CA PHE A 30 4.59 -2.71 -32.27
C PHE A 30 5.64 -2.62 -33.38
N PRO A 31 5.65 -3.56 -34.35
CA PRO A 31 6.73 -3.65 -35.34
C PRO A 31 6.89 -2.38 -36.18
N ASP A 32 5.79 -1.71 -36.51
CA ASP A 32 5.78 -0.50 -37.35
C ASP A 32 6.34 0.71 -36.57
N ASP A 33 5.77 1.01 -35.39
CA ASP A 33 6.21 2.13 -34.54
C ASP A 33 7.63 1.95 -33.99
N PHE A 34 8.12 0.71 -33.91
CA PHE A 34 9.44 0.40 -33.38
C PHE A 34 10.57 0.83 -34.30
N GLN A 35 10.32 0.97 -35.61
CA GLN A 35 11.33 1.47 -36.55
C GLN A 35 11.73 2.90 -36.22
N ASP A 36 10.76 3.73 -35.84
CA ASP A 36 10.97 5.14 -35.53
C ASP A 36 11.48 5.36 -34.10
N HIS A 37 10.94 4.61 -33.13
CA HIS A 37 11.09 4.94 -31.70
C HIS A 37 11.44 3.74 -30.78
N PRO A 38 12.50 2.97 -31.06
CA PRO A 38 12.77 1.71 -30.38
C PRO A 38 12.99 1.85 -28.86
N LYS A 39 13.80 2.84 -28.45
CA LYS A 39 14.11 3.08 -27.03
C LYS A 39 12.91 3.60 -26.23
N THR A 40 12.08 4.43 -26.86
CA THR A 40 10.90 5.01 -26.20
C THR A 40 9.86 3.93 -25.97
N LEU A 41 9.60 3.08 -26.96
CA LEU A 41 8.69 1.94 -26.82
C LEU A 41 9.21 0.91 -25.81
N GLY A 42 10.52 0.61 -25.81
CA GLY A 42 11.11 -0.27 -24.80
C GLY A 42 10.88 0.24 -23.37
N LYS A 43 11.05 1.55 -23.12
CA LYS A 43 10.73 2.18 -21.82
C LYS A 43 9.23 2.13 -21.50
N ARG A 44 8.37 2.33 -22.49
CA ARG A 44 6.90 2.28 -22.33
C ARG A 44 6.44 0.88 -21.94
N VAL A 45 6.91 -0.15 -22.64
CA VAL A 45 6.63 -1.56 -22.33
C VAL A 45 7.14 -1.91 -20.94
N LYS A 46 8.35 -1.46 -20.57
CA LYS A 46 8.87 -1.63 -19.21
C LYS A 46 7.92 -1.05 -18.16
N GLY A 47 7.53 0.22 -18.29
CA GLY A 47 6.63 0.88 -17.33
C GLY A 47 5.31 0.13 -17.18
N LYS A 48 4.67 -0.22 -18.31
CA LYS A 48 3.41 -0.97 -18.28
C LYS A 48 3.54 -2.35 -17.65
N THR A 49 4.67 -3.04 -17.89
CA THR A 49 4.96 -4.35 -17.26
C THR A 49 5.12 -4.22 -15.75
N GLU A 50 5.85 -3.19 -15.29
CA GLU A 50 6.05 -2.90 -13.87
C GLU A 50 4.72 -2.53 -13.19
N ASP A 51 3.89 -1.73 -13.84
CA ASP A 51 2.54 -1.36 -13.37
C ASP A 51 1.63 -2.59 -13.24
N LEU A 52 1.59 -3.46 -14.26
CA LEU A 52 0.81 -4.70 -14.22
C LEU A 52 1.30 -5.63 -13.09
N CYS A 53 2.62 -5.73 -12.89
CA CYS A 53 3.18 -6.51 -11.78
C CYS A 53 2.80 -5.91 -10.42
N LYS A 54 2.69 -4.58 -10.31
CA LYS A 54 2.25 -3.89 -9.09
C LYS A 54 0.77 -4.19 -8.81
N ILE A 55 -0.12 -3.98 -9.77
CA ILE A 55 -1.57 -4.27 -9.65
C ILE A 55 -1.78 -5.75 -9.32
N TYR A 56 -1.04 -6.65 -9.98
CA TYR A 56 -1.08 -8.07 -9.67
C TYR A 56 -0.73 -8.36 -8.20
N LYS A 57 0.33 -7.76 -7.66
CA LYS A 57 0.72 -7.96 -6.26
C LYS A 57 -0.34 -7.47 -5.28
N GLU A 58 -0.95 -6.32 -5.57
CA GLU A 58 -2.05 -5.77 -4.77
C GLU A 58 -3.27 -6.72 -4.76
N LYS A 59 -3.71 -7.18 -5.94
CA LYS A 59 -4.82 -8.13 -6.06
C LYS A 59 -4.49 -9.49 -5.45
N ALA A 60 -3.27 -9.99 -5.65
CA ALA A 60 -2.81 -11.24 -5.05
C ALA A 60 -2.69 -11.14 -3.52
N ALA A 61 -2.47 -9.94 -2.96
CA ALA A 61 -2.49 -9.73 -1.52
C ALA A 61 -3.90 -9.90 -0.92
N LEU A 62 -4.96 -9.58 -1.67
CA LEU A 62 -6.35 -9.80 -1.23
C LEU A 62 -6.64 -11.28 -1.00
N LEU A 63 -6.04 -12.18 -1.79
CA LEU A 63 -6.12 -13.63 -1.59
C LEU A 63 -5.43 -14.09 -0.28
N ARG A 64 -4.56 -13.25 0.30
CA ARG A 64 -3.84 -13.55 1.55
C ARG A 64 -4.58 -13.08 2.79
N GLN A 65 -5.48 -12.10 2.67
CA GLN A 65 -6.05 -11.39 3.82
C GLN A 65 -7.28 -12.05 4.44
N THR A 66 -7.89 -13.04 3.78
CA THR A 66 -9.23 -13.51 4.13
C THR A 66 -9.39 -14.47 5.32
N GLY A 67 -8.36 -14.63 6.17
CA GLY A 67 -8.52 -15.22 7.50
C GLY A 67 -8.72 -14.21 8.64
N GLY A 68 -8.50 -12.91 8.40
CA GLY A 68 -8.66 -11.87 9.42
C GLY A 68 -9.95 -11.09 9.21
N GLY A 69 -10.95 -11.29 10.06
CA GLY A 69 -12.25 -10.61 9.99
C GLY A 69 -12.15 -9.11 9.73
N VAL A 70 -13.10 -8.59 8.94
CA VAL A 70 -13.33 -7.18 8.61
C VAL A 70 -13.21 -6.31 9.87
N GLY A 71 -12.06 -5.67 10.10
CA GLY A 71 -11.87 -4.83 11.30
C GLY A 71 -10.44 -4.48 11.71
N ALA A 72 -9.39 -4.96 11.05
CA ALA A 72 -8.02 -4.54 11.40
C ALA A 72 -7.69 -3.18 10.73
N PRO A 73 -7.41 -2.11 11.52
CA PRO A 73 -7.03 -0.82 10.98
C PRO A 73 -5.71 -0.94 10.20
N GLU A 74 -5.63 -0.22 9.08
CA GLU A 74 -4.44 -0.13 8.23
C GLU A 74 -3.29 0.53 9.01
N GLU A 75 -2.51 -0.27 9.74
CA GLU A 75 -1.23 0.18 10.28
C GLU A 75 -0.18 0.13 9.19
N ASP A 76 0.13 1.34 8.72
CA ASP A 76 1.19 1.73 7.80
C ASP A 76 2.56 1.41 8.43
N ASN A 77 2.95 0.12 8.45
CA ASN A 77 4.28 -0.27 8.91
C ASN A 77 4.92 -1.30 7.97
N THR A 78 5.95 -0.85 7.26
CA THR A 78 6.78 -1.56 6.28
C THR A 78 7.63 -2.72 6.84
N GLU A 79 7.30 -3.25 8.02
CA GLU A 79 7.94 -4.44 8.53
C GLU A 79 7.20 -5.65 7.98
N GLN A 80 7.93 -6.44 7.19
CA GLN A 80 7.49 -7.61 6.46
C GLN A 80 7.02 -8.71 7.42
N THR A 81 5.85 -8.51 8.01
CA THR A 81 5.20 -9.46 8.90
C THR A 81 4.93 -10.72 8.06
N HIS A 82 5.40 -11.87 8.53
CA HIS A 82 5.19 -13.15 7.87
C HIS A 82 3.70 -13.55 7.98
N TYR A 83 2.87 -12.94 7.14
CA TYR A 83 1.48 -13.35 6.95
C TYR A 83 1.49 -14.70 6.22
N TYR A 84 1.10 -15.75 6.95
CA TYR A 84 0.78 -17.05 6.38
C TYR A 84 -0.41 -16.89 5.42
N LEU A 85 -0.31 -17.47 4.23
CA LEU A 85 -1.46 -17.54 3.32
C LEU A 85 -2.40 -18.62 3.87
N ASP A 86 -3.64 -18.25 4.18
CA ASP A 86 -4.66 -19.24 4.57
C ASP A 86 -4.95 -20.21 3.41
N TYR A 87 -4.84 -19.74 2.17
CA TYR A 87 -5.08 -20.54 0.96
C TYR A 87 -3.99 -20.32 -0.08
N TYR A 88 -3.26 -21.38 -0.41
CA TYR A 88 -2.36 -21.39 -1.57
C TYR A 88 -3.18 -21.72 -2.81
N ILE A 89 -3.23 -20.81 -3.78
CA ILE A 89 -3.82 -21.05 -5.10
C ILE A 89 -2.67 -21.45 -6.05
N PRO A 90 -2.76 -22.61 -6.71
CA PRO A 90 -1.75 -23.03 -7.67
C PRO A 90 -1.77 -22.17 -8.93
N HIS A 91 -0.70 -22.29 -9.72
CA HIS A 91 -0.51 -21.48 -10.92
C HIS A 91 -1.63 -21.61 -11.98
N ASP A 92 -2.29 -22.76 -12.05
CA ASP A 92 -3.43 -22.97 -12.95
C ASP A 92 -4.76 -22.38 -12.41
N GLY A 93 -4.73 -21.75 -11.24
CA GLY A 93 -5.89 -21.15 -10.58
C GLY A 93 -6.55 -22.07 -9.55
N PRO A 94 -7.77 -21.72 -9.09
CA PRO A 94 -8.48 -22.47 -8.05
C PRO A 94 -8.79 -23.90 -8.52
N HIS A 95 -8.49 -24.89 -7.69
CA HIS A 95 -8.85 -26.29 -7.92
C HIS A 95 -10.17 -26.64 -7.21
N HIS A 96 -10.64 -27.88 -7.41
CA HIS A 96 -11.84 -28.39 -6.75
C HIS A 96 -11.71 -28.30 -5.22
N ASP A 97 -10.52 -28.55 -4.67
CA ASP A 97 -10.19 -28.47 -3.24
C ASP A 97 -10.03 -27.03 -2.70
N THR A 98 -9.96 -26.01 -3.57
CA THR A 98 -9.85 -24.62 -3.13
C THR A 98 -11.15 -24.19 -2.42
N PRO A 99 -11.09 -23.66 -1.19
CA PRO A 99 -12.27 -23.25 -0.44
C PRO A 99 -13.13 -22.24 -1.20
N GLN A 100 -14.45 -22.33 -1.03
CA GLN A 100 -15.39 -21.51 -1.79
C GLN A 100 -15.16 -20.01 -1.60
N ALA A 101 -14.75 -19.59 -0.40
CA ALA A 101 -14.39 -18.20 -0.13
C ALA A 101 -13.24 -17.71 -1.05
N ALA A 102 -12.18 -18.51 -1.20
CA ALA A 102 -11.05 -18.18 -2.08
C ALA A 102 -11.45 -18.19 -3.57
N LYS A 103 -12.34 -19.11 -3.99
CA LYS A 103 -12.92 -19.12 -5.34
C LYS A 103 -13.70 -17.83 -5.64
N ASN A 104 -14.53 -17.37 -4.70
CA ASN A 104 -15.31 -16.14 -4.86
C ASN A 104 -14.41 -14.90 -4.98
N ILE A 105 -13.35 -14.80 -4.17
CA ILE A 105 -12.39 -13.68 -4.25
C ILE A 105 -11.63 -13.73 -5.57
N TRP A 106 -11.20 -14.91 -6.00
CA TRP A 106 -10.54 -15.10 -7.29
C TRP A 106 -11.42 -14.65 -8.46
N GLU A 107 -12.69 -15.02 -8.46
CA GLU A 107 -13.68 -14.58 -9.46
C GLU A 107 -13.87 -13.06 -9.42
N GLN A 108 -14.02 -12.47 -8.23
CA GLN A 108 -14.10 -11.01 -8.07
C GLN A 108 -12.86 -10.30 -8.62
N ILE A 109 -11.66 -10.82 -8.33
CA ILE A 109 -10.42 -10.26 -8.86
C ILE A 109 -10.37 -10.35 -10.39
N ASN A 110 -10.79 -11.47 -10.99
CA ASN A 110 -10.82 -11.59 -12.45
C ASN A 110 -11.85 -10.65 -13.08
N ASN A 111 -12.97 -10.40 -12.41
CA ASN A 111 -13.96 -9.43 -12.87
C ASN A 111 -13.39 -8.00 -12.84
N ASP A 112 -12.67 -7.64 -11.77
CA ASP A 112 -12.01 -6.33 -11.64
C ASP A 112 -10.78 -6.18 -12.57
N PHE A 113 -10.06 -7.27 -12.79
CA PHE A 113 -8.79 -7.32 -13.49
C PHE A 113 -8.71 -8.61 -14.34
N PRO A 114 -9.25 -8.59 -15.57
CA PRO A 114 -9.37 -9.78 -16.44
C PRO A 114 -8.04 -10.48 -16.78
N TYR A 115 -6.93 -9.76 -16.66
CA TYR A 115 -5.58 -10.30 -16.91
C TYR A 115 -5.01 -11.06 -15.71
N PHE A 116 -5.71 -11.07 -14.57
CA PHE A 116 -5.19 -11.62 -13.32
C PHE A 116 -4.85 -13.11 -13.42
N SER A 117 -5.73 -13.93 -14.00
CA SER A 117 -5.51 -15.39 -14.13
C SER A 117 -4.25 -15.70 -14.94
N GLU A 118 -4.09 -15.08 -16.11
CA GLU A 118 -2.94 -15.24 -16.99
C GLU A 118 -1.65 -14.73 -16.34
N LEU A 119 -1.71 -13.56 -15.69
CA LEU A 119 -0.59 -13.03 -14.92
C LEU A 119 -0.24 -13.94 -13.75
N HIS A 120 -1.22 -14.49 -13.05
CA HIS A 120 -1.00 -15.40 -11.94
C HIS A 120 -0.29 -16.65 -12.42
N LYS A 121 -0.75 -17.29 -13.50
CA LYS A 121 -0.09 -18.45 -14.11
C LYS A 121 1.38 -18.19 -14.44
N PHE A 122 1.67 -17.02 -15.01
CA PHE A 122 3.01 -16.65 -15.40
C PHE A 122 3.92 -16.21 -14.24
N LEU A 123 3.37 -15.54 -13.23
CA LEU A 123 4.14 -14.97 -12.12
C LEU A 123 4.29 -15.96 -10.95
N SER A 124 3.32 -16.86 -10.73
CA SER A 124 3.37 -17.87 -9.67
C SER A 124 4.34 -19.02 -9.95
N THR A 125 4.59 -19.34 -11.22
CA THR A 125 5.62 -20.31 -11.63
C THR A 125 7.04 -19.81 -11.39
N ARG A 126 7.23 -18.53 -11.05
CA ARG A 126 8.54 -17.91 -10.85
C ARG A 126 8.85 -17.81 -9.35
N PRO A 127 9.84 -18.58 -8.84
CA PRO A 127 10.13 -18.65 -7.41
C PRO A 127 10.62 -17.33 -6.79
N ASN A 128 11.09 -16.38 -7.62
CA ASN A 128 11.56 -15.06 -7.18
C ASN A 128 10.46 -14.00 -7.05
N ILE A 129 9.21 -14.28 -7.46
CA ILE A 129 8.12 -13.27 -7.48
C ILE A 129 7.11 -13.56 -6.40
N VAL A 130 6.68 -14.81 -6.28
CA VAL A 130 5.92 -15.27 -5.13
C VAL A 130 6.95 -15.62 -4.08
N VAL A 131 7.07 -14.77 -3.05
CA VAL A 131 7.80 -15.11 -1.82
C VAL A 131 7.29 -16.49 -1.43
N HIS A 132 8.11 -17.51 -1.66
CA HIS A 132 7.84 -18.86 -1.20
C HIS A 132 7.84 -18.76 0.32
N ASN A 133 6.68 -18.46 0.90
CA ASN A 133 6.34 -18.97 2.21
C ASN A 133 6.28 -20.47 1.98
N GLN A 134 7.45 -21.12 2.02
CA GLN A 134 7.55 -22.54 2.34
C GLN A 134 6.53 -22.72 3.46
N GLN A 135 5.46 -23.45 3.15
CA GLN A 135 4.60 -23.99 4.19
C GLN A 135 5.59 -24.65 5.14
N ALA A 136 5.87 -24.00 6.27
CA ALA A 136 6.52 -24.66 7.37
C ALA A 136 5.65 -25.90 7.55
N ALA A 137 6.24 -27.07 7.31
CA ALA A 137 5.57 -28.37 7.34
C ALA A 137 4.53 -28.32 8.45
N PRO A 138 3.25 -28.64 8.15
CA PRO A 138 2.09 -28.29 8.96
C PRO A 138 2.53 -28.36 10.40
N ARG A 139 2.68 -27.20 11.05
CA ARG A 139 3.08 -27.15 12.44
C ARG A 139 1.96 -27.91 13.10
N VAL A 140 2.23 -29.19 13.39
CA VAL A 140 1.34 -30.05 14.14
C VAL A 140 1.05 -29.18 15.33
N GLN A 141 -0.15 -28.62 15.38
CA GLN A 141 -0.66 -28.15 16.64
C GLN A 141 -0.57 -29.43 17.44
N ASN A 142 0.44 -29.53 18.30
CA ASN A 142 0.49 -30.49 19.36
C ASN A 142 -0.72 -30.14 20.23
N GLN A 143 -1.91 -30.47 19.75
CA GLN A 143 -3.00 -30.89 20.57
C GLN A 143 -2.44 -32.15 21.21
N VAL A 144 -1.70 -31.96 22.30
CA VAL A 144 -1.38 -33.02 23.22
C VAL A 144 -2.75 -33.56 23.58
N GLN A 145 -3.10 -34.73 23.06
CA GLN A 145 -4.30 -35.38 23.54
C GLN A 145 -4.10 -35.57 25.05
N ASP A 146 -5.08 -35.21 25.87
CA ASP A 146 -4.97 -35.29 27.34
C ASP A 146 -4.53 -36.68 27.83
N SER A 147 -4.70 -37.72 26.99
CA SER A 147 -4.17 -39.07 27.21
C SER A 147 -2.63 -39.20 27.23
N GLN A 148 -1.89 -38.17 26.80
CA GLN A 148 -0.41 -38.11 26.82
C GLN A 148 0.15 -37.19 27.91
N ILE A 149 -0.71 -36.52 28.69
CA ILE A 149 -0.30 -35.77 29.86
C ILE A 149 -0.12 -36.76 31.02
N ASP A 150 1.05 -36.74 31.66
CA ASP A 150 1.36 -37.58 32.80
C ASP A 150 0.29 -37.39 33.91
N PRO A 151 -0.42 -38.45 34.35
CA PRO A 151 -1.49 -38.34 35.35
C PRO A 151 -0.99 -37.78 36.70
N VAL A 152 0.34 -37.79 36.95
CA VAL A 152 0.92 -37.20 38.16
C VAL A 152 0.82 -35.67 38.15
N LEU A 153 0.87 -35.02 36.98
CA LEU A 153 0.81 -33.56 36.86
C LEU A 153 -0.62 -33.00 36.97
N LEU A 154 -1.64 -33.80 36.68
CA LEU A 154 -3.05 -33.40 36.80
C LEU A 154 -3.56 -33.40 38.26
N ASN A 155 -2.86 -34.06 39.17
CA ASN A 155 -3.22 -34.13 40.59
C ASN A 155 -2.47 -33.12 41.47
N MET A 156 -1.63 -32.25 40.91
CA MET A 156 -1.05 -31.14 41.66
C MET A 156 -2.09 -30.03 41.81
N THR A 157 -2.84 -30.09 42.91
CA THR A 157 -3.73 -29.03 43.34
C THR A 157 -2.92 -27.73 43.48
N PRO A 158 -3.31 -26.63 42.78
CA PRO A 158 -2.59 -25.37 42.91
C PRO A 158 -2.69 -24.90 44.37
N THR A 159 -1.52 -24.80 45.01
CA THR A 159 -1.41 -24.31 46.38
C THR A 159 -1.89 -22.86 46.40
N PRO A 160 -2.89 -22.51 47.23
CA PRO A 160 -3.41 -21.15 47.28
C PRO A 160 -2.30 -20.19 47.74
N PRO A 161 -2.21 -18.99 47.14
CA PRO A 161 -1.21 -18.01 47.52
C PRO A 161 -1.39 -17.57 48.98
N PRO A 162 -0.28 -17.27 49.70
CA PRO A 162 -0.35 -16.88 51.10
C PRO A 162 -1.13 -15.57 51.26
N ARG A 163 -2.15 -15.60 52.11
CA ARG A 163 -2.91 -14.43 52.54
C ARG A 163 -1.96 -13.47 53.27
N ARG A 164 -1.82 -12.25 52.73
CA ARG A 164 -1.23 -11.13 53.48
C ARG A 164 -2.17 -10.75 54.61
N ILE A 165 -1.61 -10.71 55.82
CA ILE A 165 -2.23 -10.21 57.03
C ILE A 165 -2.25 -8.67 56.93
N ASP A 166 -3.41 -8.10 57.22
CA ASP A 166 -3.67 -6.67 57.36
C ASP A 166 -2.90 -6.06 58.55
N ASP A 167 -2.48 -4.80 58.41
CA ASP A 167 -2.37 -3.83 59.50
C ASP A 167 -2.43 -2.39 58.92
N PRO A 168 -2.80 -1.35 59.70
CA PRO A 168 -3.83 -0.42 59.30
C PRO A 168 -3.30 0.98 58.94
N GLU A 169 -4.20 1.73 58.30
CA GLU A 169 -4.32 3.19 58.16
C GLU A 169 -3.12 4.06 58.55
N ASP A 170 -2.59 4.83 57.58
CA ASP A 170 -2.47 6.26 57.82
C ASP A 170 -2.59 7.09 56.54
N GLN A 171 -3.27 8.22 56.71
CA GLN A 171 -3.67 9.18 55.69
C GLN A 171 -2.47 10.01 55.22
N SER A 172 -2.42 10.37 53.92
CA SER A 172 -2.14 11.74 53.47
C SER A 172 -1.82 11.76 51.97
N SER A 173 -2.68 12.47 51.23
CA SER A 173 -2.56 12.72 49.80
C SER A 173 -1.70 13.96 49.53
N SER A 174 -0.63 13.82 48.74
CA SER A 174 -0.08 14.91 47.90
C SER A 174 0.95 14.37 46.89
N PRO A 175 0.83 14.64 45.58
CA PRO A 175 1.90 14.41 44.63
C PRO A 175 2.60 15.73 44.25
N THR A 176 3.88 15.84 44.57
CA THR A 176 4.80 16.80 43.93
C THR A 176 5.75 16.00 43.05
N ALA A 177 5.61 16.15 41.73
CA ALA A 177 6.52 15.60 40.75
C ALA A 177 7.93 16.22 40.90
N ARG A 178 8.96 15.38 41.03
CA ARG A 178 10.37 15.83 41.03
C ARG A 178 11.17 15.13 39.93
N VAL A 179 11.67 15.99 39.05
CA VAL A 179 12.72 15.85 38.04
C VAL A 179 14.05 15.37 38.62
N VAL A 180 14.72 14.40 37.98
CA VAL A 180 16.19 14.20 37.85
C VAL A 180 16.39 13.25 36.64
N ARG A 181 16.91 13.59 35.46
CA ARG A 181 18.18 14.16 34.97
C ARG A 181 19.46 13.35 35.25
N SER A 182 19.97 12.78 34.15
CA SER A 182 21.39 12.61 33.75
C SER A 182 22.22 11.49 34.37
N ASN A 183 22.88 10.73 33.50
CA ASN A 183 24.34 10.62 33.53
C ASN A 183 24.91 10.13 32.18
N ASP A 184 25.70 11.01 31.57
CA ASP A 184 26.83 10.68 30.70
C ASP A 184 27.91 9.91 31.48
N ARG A 185 28.67 9.01 30.82
CA ARG A 185 30.16 9.05 30.78
C ARG A 185 30.79 7.80 30.11
N ILE A 186 31.61 8.09 29.08
CA ILE A 186 33.03 7.69 28.84
C ILE A 186 33.31 6.16 28.72
N ARG A 187 34.01 5.60 27.71
CA ARG A 187 35.44 5.78 27.39
C ARG A 187 35.87 4.96 26.17
N ALA A 188 36.82 5.50 25.40
CA ALA A 188 37.59 4.84 24.35
C ALA A 188 38.80 4.05 24.90
N GLN A 189 39.33 3.08 24.14
CA GLN A 189 40.76 2.86 23.82
C GLN A 189 40.98 1.54 23.02
N GLN A 190 41.63 1.62 21.84
CA GLN A 190 42.97 1.06 21.49
C GLN A 190 42.96 -0.44 21.09
N ALA A 191 43.82 -1.02 20.24
CA ALA A 191 44.97 -0.59 19.44
C ALA A 191 45.25 -1.68 18.36
N ALA A 192 46.24 -1.40 17.51
CA ALA A 192 46.65 -2.08 16.28
C ALA A 192 47.23 -3.51 16.41
N GLN A 193 47.22 -4.25 15.29
CA GLN A 193 48.21 -5.29 14.94
C GLN A 193 48.60 -5.19 13.45
N PRO A 194 49.86 -5.52 13.06
CA PRO A 194 50.35 -5.50 11.68
C PRO A 194 50.48 -6.89 11.04
N GLY A 195 50.32 -6.97 9.71
CA GLY A 195 51.12 -7.85 8.84
C GLY A 195 50.39 -8.95 8.05
N ALA A 196 50.13 -8.69 6.76
CA ALA A 196 50.24 -9.67 5.66
C ALA A 196 50.25 -8.96 4.28
N PRO A 197 51.05 -9.40 3.29
CA PRO A 197 51.18 -8.74 2.00
C PRO A 197 49.99 -9.08 1.07
N VAL A 198 49.16 -8.09 0.76
CA VAL A 198 48.05 -8.22 -0.19
C VAL A 198 48.56 -7.90 -1.60
N LYS A 199 48.32 -8.83 -2.52
CA LYS A 199 48.59 -8.69 -3.96
C LYS A 199 47.86 -7.46 -4.51
N ALA A 200 48.58 -6.62 -5.25
CA ALA A 200 48.05 -5.41 -5.88
C ALA A 200 46.88 -5.71 -6.83
N VAL A 201 45.67 -5.38 -6.40
CA VAL A 201 44.48 -5.32 -7.25
C VAL A 201 44.48 -3.97 -7.97
N LYS A 202 44.46 -4.01 -9.30
CA LYS A 202 44.34 -2.82 -10.17
C LYS A 202 43.08 -2.03 -9.79
N GLY A 203 43.25 -0.75 -9.48
CA GLY A 203 42.17 0.16 -9.09
C GLY A 203 41.14 0.39 -10.21
N PRO A 204 39.91 0.83 -9.86
CA PRO A 204 38.85 1.12 -10.82
C PRO A 204 39.23 2.30 -11.72
N LYS A 205 38.94 2.17 -13.02
CA LYS A 205 39.12 3.25 -14.00
C LYS A 205 38.28 4.48 -13.59
N PRO A 206 38.77 5.71 -13.76
CA PRO A 206 37.98 6.92 -13.52
C PRO A 206 36.73 6.91 -14.40
N SER A 207 35.58 6.91 -13.75
CA SER A 207 34.27 6.89 -14.40
C SER A 207 33.97 8.26 -15.02
N THR A 208 33.61 8.24 -16.31
CA THR A 208 33.17 9.37 -17.12
C THR A 208 31.80 9.87 -16.63
N PHE A 209 31.76 10.57 -15.48
CA PHE A 209 30.53 11.07 -14.85
C PHE A 209 30.10 12.47 -15.31
N GLY A 210 30.81 13.09 -16.27
CA GLY A 210 30.64 14.52 -16.59
C GLY A 210 29.54 14.86 -17.60
N THR A 211 29.25 13.99 -18.58
CA THR A 211 28.43 14.35 -19.74
C THR A 211 26.93 14.16 -19.54
N ASP A 212 26.50 13.19 -18.73
CA ASP A 212 25.08 12.92 -18.51
C ASP A 212 24.41 13.95 -17.61
N LEU A 213 25.15 14.52 -16.64
CA LEU A 213 24.61 15.56 -15.77
C LEU A 213 24.35 16.86 -16.54
N SER A 214 25.26 17.23 -17.45
CA SER A 214 25.10 18.44 -18.28
C SER A 214 23.87 18.35 -19.19
N ASN A 215 23.65 17.20 -19.85
CA ASN A 215 22.47 16.98 -20.68
C ASN A 215 21.15 16.96 -19.88
N ALA A 216 21.17 16.42 -18.65
CA ALA A 216 19.99 16.42 -17.77
C ALA A 216 19.63 17.85 -17.32
N VAL A 217 20.62 18.65 -16.93
CA VAL A 217 20.44 20.06 -16.53
C VAL A 217 19.96 20.90 -17.70
N GLU A 218 20.48 20.67 -18.91
CA GLU A 218 20.05 21.40 -20.10
C GLU A 218 18.60 21.08 -20.50
N LYS A 219 18.18 19.82 -20.33
CA LYS A 219 16.81 19.39 -20.61
C LYS A 219 15.80 20.01 -19.63
N VAL A 220 16.15 20.07 -18.35
CA VAL A 220 15.35 20.78 -17.33
C VAL A 220 15.31 22.29 -17.64
N SER A 221 16.45 22.87 -18.04
CA SER A 221 16.52 24.30 -18.37
C SER A 221 15.67 24.66 -19.60
N ARG A 222 15.58 23.79 -20.61
CA ARG A 222 14.68 24.00 -21.77
C ARG A 222 13.21 23.89 -21.39
N ALA A 223 12.84 23.00 -20.47
CA ALA A 223 11.47 22.88 -19.97
C ALA A 223 11.06 24.10 -19.12
N LEU A 224 12.00 24.72 -18.40
CA LEU A 224 11.76 25.92 -17.58
C LEU A 224 11.73 27.24 -18.38
N LYS A 225 12.08 27.25 -19.68
CA LYS A 225 12.06 28.48 -20.51
C LYS A 225 10.65 29.04 -20.76
N HIS A 226 9.60 28.26 -20.48
CA HIS A 226 8.21 28.69 -20.61
C HIS A 226 7.55 29.00 -19.27
N ILE A 227 8.30 29.57 -18.31
CA ILE A 227 7.68 30.20 -17.13
C ILE A 227 7.21 31.60 -17.56
N PRO A 228 5.90 31.91 -17.48
CA PRO A 228 5.42 33.25 -17.77
C PRO A 228 6.11 34.25 -16.84
N LYS A 229 6.79 35.26 -17.42
CA LYS A 229 7.62 36.25 -16.72
C LYS A 229 6.90 37.13 -15.68
N LYS A 230 5.61 36.86 -15.40
CA LYS A 230 4.75 37.65 -14.52
C LYS A 230 4.33 36.93 -13.23
N CYS A 231 4.66 35.65 -13.05
CA CYS A 231 4.39 34.93 -11.80
C CYS A 231 5.72 34.55 -11.15
N SER A 232 5.91 34.94 -9.90
CA SER A 232 7.09 34.53 -9.14
C SER A 232 7.07 33.01 -8.95
N LEU A 233 8.24 32.38 -8.80
CA LEU A 233 8.33 30.96 -8.50
C LEU A 233 7.52 30.61 -7.23
N GLU A 234 7.55 31.50 -6.24
CA GLU A 234 6.82 31.40 -4.99
C GLU A 234 5.30 31.39 -5.22
N ASP A 235 4.79 32.22 -6.14
CA ASP A 235 3.36 32.27 -6.48
C ASP A 235 2.90 30.96 -7.12
N MET A 236 3.73 30.36 -7.97
CA MET A 236 3.44 29.07 -8.62
C MET A 236 3.37 27.94 -7.59
N ILE A 237 4.27 27.93 -6.60
CA ILE A 237 4.25 26.95 -5.52
C ILE A 237 3.00 27.12 -4.65
N ILE A 238 2.63 28.36 -4.32
CA ILE A 238 1.42 28.65 -3.56
C ILE A 238 0.17 28.19 -4.33
N GLU A 239 0.08 28.48 -5.63
CA GLU A 239 -1.09 28.09 -6.42
C GLU A 239 -1.20 26.57 -6.56
N SER A 240 -0.10 25.88 -6.82
CA SER A 240 -0.08 24.40 -6.84
C SER A 240 -0.52 23.82 -5.49
N SER A 241 -0.09 24.42 -4.38
CA SER A 241 -0.51 23.96 -3.05
C SER A 241 -2.02 24.16 -2.80
N ARG A 242 -2.60 25.28 -3.28
CA ARG A 242 -4.03 25.57 -3.18
C ARG A 242 -4.86 24.60 -4.00
N GLU A 243 -4.42 24.31 -5.23
CA GLU A 243 -5.09 23.36 -6.11
C GLU A 243 -5.08 21.95 -5.52
N ASN A 244 -3.94 21.52 -4.95
CA ASN A 244 -3.86 20.24 -4.25
C ASN A 244 -4.81 20.17 -3.04
N ILE A 245 -4.91 21.24 -2.23
CA ILE A 245 -5.86 21.30 -1.10
C ILE A 245 -7.30 21.27 -1.59
N LYS A 246 -7.61 21.94 -2.70
CA LYS A 246 -8.94 21.94 -3.30
C LYS A 246 -9.34 20.52 -3.76
N ILE A 247 -8.46 19.84 -4.49
CA ILE A 247 -8.68 18.46 -4.96
C ILE A 247 -8.85 17.51 -3.76
N ALA A 248 -8.05 17.67 -2.70
CA ALA A 248 -8.16 16.86 -1.50
C ALA A 248 -9.52 17.05 -0.79
N ARG A 249 -10.02 18.30 -0.73
CA ARG A 249 -11.34 18.59 -0.16
C ARG A 249 -12.47 17.99 -0.99
N GLU A 250 -12.44 18.17 -2.31
CA GLU A 250 -13.44 17.63 -3.23
C GLU A 250 -13.48 16.09 -3.15
N ARG A 251 -12.32 15.44 -3.04
CA ARG A 251 -12.24 13.99 -2.82
C ARG A 251 -12.85 13.55 -1.48
N ALA A 252 -12.60 14.31 -0.41
CA ALA A 252 -13.17 14.02 0.90
C ALA A 252 -14.69 14.19 0.92
N GLU A 253 -15.21 15.22 0.24
CA GLU A 253 -16.65 15.45 0.07
C GLU A 253 -17.30 14.32 -0.73
N ALA A 254 -16.72 13.92 -1.87
CA ALA A 254 -17.21 12.80 -2.67
C ALA A 254 -17.21 11.46 -1.89
N GLN A 255 -16.18 11.22 -1.06
CA GLN A 255 -16.14 10.04 -0.20
C GLN A 255 -17.23 10.08 0.89
N ALA A 256 -17.49 11.24 1.49
CA ALA A 256 -18.55 11.41 2.47
C ALA A 256 -19.93 11.19 1.85
N GLU A 257 -20.16 11.70 0.64
CA GLU A 257 -21.41 11.47 -0.12
C GLU A 257 -21.60 9.99 -0.45
N HIS A 258 -20.56 9.32 -0.96
CA HIS A 258 -20.62 7.89 -1.25
C HIS A 258 -20.91 7.05 0.00
N HIS A 259 -20.24 7.39 1.12
CA HIS A 259 -20.50 6.71 2.40
C HIS A 259 -21.94 6.93 2.88
N HIS A 260 -22.47 8.16 2.75
CA HIS A 260 -23.85 8.47 3.09
C HIS A 260 -24.85 7.68 2.25
N GLN A 261 -24.63 7.59 0.92
CA GLN A 261 -25.48 6.79 0.03
C GLN A 261 -25.47 5.30 0.42
N SER A 262 -24.30 4.75 0.73
CA SER A 262 -24.15 3.35 1.18
C SER A 262 -24.94 3.07 2.47
N LEU A 263 -24.92 4.01 3.43
CA LEU A 263 -25.72 3.91 4.65
C LEU A 263 -27.23 3.92 4.36
N LEU A 264 -27.69 4.79 3.45
CA LEU A 264 -29.12 4.83 3.07
C LEU A 264 -29.56 3.52 2.41
N VAL A 265 -28.75 2.96 1.51
CA VAL A 265 -29.03 1.65 0.89
C VAL A 265 -29.13 0.55 1.95
N THR A 266 -28.20 0.55 2.91
CA THR A 266 -28.19 -0.42 4.02
C THR A 266 -29.43 -0.29 4.90
N GLN A 267 -29.83 0.93 5.26
CA GLN A 267 -31.03 1.18 6.06
C GLN A 267 -32.31 0.74 5.34
N LYS A 268 -32.42 1.00 4.03
CA LYS A 268 -33.56 0.53 3.22
C LYS A 268 -33.60 -1.00 3.15
N ALA A 269 -32.45 -1.65 3.00
CA ALA A 269 -32.38 -3.12 3.01
C ALA A 269 -32.89 -3.71 4.33
N GLN A 270 -32.52 -3.12 5.47
CA GLN A 270 -33.02 -3.51 6.79
C GLN A 270 -34.53 -3.32 6.93
N LEU A 271 -35.10 -2.21 6.44
CA LEU A 271 -36.56 -2.01 6.43
C LEU A 271 -37.29 -3.09 5.63
N MET A 272 -36.74 -3.48 4.48
CA MET A 272 -37.29 -4.56 3.65
C MET A 272 -37.18 -5.92 4.32
N GLU A 273 -36.12 -6.17 5.10
CA GLU A 273 -35.97 -7.38 5.90
C GLU A 273 -37.01 -7.45 7.03
N MET A 274 -37.23 -6.35 7.75
CA MET A 274 -38.25 -6.31 8.80
C MET A 274 -39.69 -6.45 8.27
N LEU A 275 -39.94 -6.03 7.02
CA LEU A 275 -41.20 -6.31 6.32
C LEU A 275 -41.40 -7.81 6.10
N LYS A 276 -40.35 -8.52 5.68
CA LYS A 276 -40.40 -9.98 5.48
C LYS A 276 -40.69 -10.74 6.77
N LEU A 277 -40.19 -10.22 7.89
CA LEU A 277 -40.46 -10.77 9.23
C LEU A 277 -41.87 -10.42 9.77
N GLY A 278 -42.65 -9.59 9.05
CA GLY A 278 -43.97 -9.16 9.48
C GLY A 278 -43.96 -8.16 10.65
N ILE A 279 -42.81 -7.58 10.99
CA ILE A 279 -42.67 -6.60 12.07
C ILE A 279 -43.27 -5.26 11.65
N TYR A 280 -43.07 -4.87 10.38
CA TYR A 280 -43.68 -3.69 9.80
C TYR A 280 -44.73 -4.07 8.77
N THR A 281 -45.77 -3.24 8.67
CA THR A 281 -46.72 -3.29 7.57
C THR A 281 -46.15 -2.58 6.33
N VAL A 282 -46.66 -2.93 5.15
CA VAL A 282 -46.25 -2.30 3.88
C VAL A 282 -46.43 -0.77 3.91
N LYS A 283 -47.46 -0.27 4.60
CA LYS A 283 -47.73 1.18 4.70
C LYS A 283 -46.64 1.89 5.51
N GLU A 284 -46.21 1.31 6.63
CA GLU A 284 -45.18 1.89 7.49
C GLU A 284 -43.81 1.90 6.81
N VAL A 285 -43.45 0.83 6.10
CA VAL A 285 -42.19 0.79 5.33
C VAL A 285 -42.16 1.86 4.25
N LYS A 286 -43.27 2.08 3.54
CA LYS A 286 -43.36 3.17 2.54
C LYS A 286 -43.14 4.54 3.16
N VAL A 287 -43.71 4.81 4.34
CA VAL A 287 -43.51 6.08 5.06
C VAL A 287 -42.05 6.23 5.47
N LYS A 288 -41.41 5.20 6.02
CA LYS A 288 -40.00 5.26 6.44
C LYS A 288 -39.03 5.40 5.26
N ILE A 289 -39.29 4.73 4.14
CA ILE A 289 -38.47 4.93 2.93
C ILE A 289 -38.61 6.37 2.42
N ALA A 290 -39.83 6.92 2.42
CA ALA A 290 -40.05 8.32 2.04
C ALA A 290 -39.37 9.30 2.99
N GLU A 291 -39.29 9.00 4.28
CA GLU A 291 -38.56 9.79 5.27
C GLU A 291 -37.03 9.73 5.05
N LEU A 292 -36.50 8.56 4.69
CA LEU A 292 -35.07 8.39 4.34
C LEU A 292 -34.69 9.07 3.01
N ASP A 293 -35.62 9.15 2.06
CA ASP A 293 -35.43 9.81 0.77
C ASP A 293 -35.66 11.33 0.84
N ALA A 294 -36.30 11.82 1.90
CA ALA A 294 -36.41 13.25 2.11
C ALA A 294 -34.99 13.83 2.26
N PRO A 295 -34.63 14.88 1.51
CA PRO A 295 -33.31 15.49 1.63
C PRO A 295 -33.14 15.90 3.08
N SER A 296 -32.23 15.23 3.79
CA SER A 296 -31.98 15.45 5.21
C SER A 296 -31.72 16.93 5.39
N ALA A 297 -32.74 17.66 5.85
CA ALA A 297 -32.69 19.10 5.98
C ALA A 297 -31.55 19.37 6.95
N ALA A 298 -30.41 19.82 6.42
CA ALA A 298 -29.17 19.92 7.17
C ALA A 298 -29.50 20.58 8.51
N PRO A 299 -29.21 19.92 9.65
CA PRO A 299 -29.59 20.45 10.94
C PRO A 299 -29.04 21.87 11.00
N LYS A 300 -29.95 22.85 11.10
CA LYS A 300 -29.58 24.26 11.18
C LYS A 300 -28.70 24.39 12.42
N VAL A 301 -27.39 24.33 12.22
CA VAL A 301 -26.42 24.46 13.31
C VAL A 301 -26.77 25.76 14.01
N PRO A 302 -27.18 25.72 15.28
CA PRO A 302 -27.50 26.92 16.03
C PRO A 302 -26.28 27.83 15.92
N ARG A 303 -26.43 28.98 15.25
CA ARG A 303 -25.37 29.98 15.14
C ARG A 303 -24.92 30.30 16.56
N THR A 304 -23.75 29.78 16.94
CA THR A 304 -23.15 30.11 18.22
C THR A 304 -22.95 31.63 18.28
N PRO A 305 -23.33 32.30 19.38
CA PRO A 305 -23.13 33.73 19.54
C PRO A 305 -21.68 34.10 19.23
N ARG A 306 -21.51 35.03 18.30
CA ARG A 306 -20.22 35.60 17.89
C ARG A 306 -19.50 36.10 19.16
N THR A 307 -18.41 35.45 19.54
CA THR A 307 -17.56 35.94 20.63
C THR A 307 -16.93 37.29 20.25
N PRO A 308 -16.83 38.26 21.19
CA PRO A 308 -16.24 39.55 20.93
C PRO A 308 -14.77 39.42 20.52
N ARG A 309 -14.44 40.08 19.41
CA ARG A 309 -13.13 40.13 18.79
C ARG A 309 -12.17 40.90 19.71
N THR A 310 -11.21 40.21 20.31
CA THR A 310 -10.14 40.83 21.10
C THR A 310 -9.16 41.60 20.20
N PRO A 311 -8.64 42.75 20.67
CA PRO A 311 -7.73 43.60 19.90
C PRO A 311 -6.34 43.00 19.78
N ARG A 312 -5.78 43.23 18.59
CA ARG A 312 -4.55 42.72 18.03
C ARG A 312 -3.35 43.45 18.65
N HIS A 313 -2.55 42.77 19.48
CA HIS A 313 -1.23 43.26 19.87
C HIS A 313 -0.14 42.79 18.88
N ALA A 314 0.84 43.66 18.72
CA ALA A 314 1.87 43.65 17.70
C ALA A 314 3.05 42.71 17.99
N ALA A 315 3.67 42.28 16.88
CA ALA A 315 5.10 42.02 16.66
C ALA A 315 5.87 41.09 17.61
N VAL A 316 6.24 39.90 17.11
CA VAL A 316 7.54 39.23 17.39
C VAL A 316 7.99 38.49 16.11
N THR A 317 9.32 38.48 15.92
CA THR A 317 10.17 38.16 14.76
C THR A 317 10.13 36.72 14.19
N PRO A 318 10.61 36.50 12.95
CA PRO A 318 10.67 35.17 12.34
C PRO A 318 11.97 34.43 12.69
N ASN A 319 11.85 33.16 13.08
CA ASN A 319 12.99 32.26 13.20
C ASN A 319 12.89 31.19 12.11
N SER A 320 13.93 31.10 11.29
CA SER A 320 14.04 30.23 10.13
C SER A 320 14.21 28.77 10.54
N HIS A 321 13.31 27.88 10.12
CA HIS A 321 13.57 26.45 10.04
C HIS A 321 13.23 25.95 8.63
N CYS A 322 14.29 25.61 7.91
CA CYS A 322 14.29 25.03 6.57
C CYS A 322 13.88 23.56 6.70
N SER A 323 12.73 23.18 6.15
CA SER A 323 12.33 21.79 5.95
C SER A 323 12.14 21.54 4.46
N SER A 324 12.93 20.62 3.91
CA SER A 324 12.94 20.26 2.50
C SER A 324 11.65 19.52 2.10
N PRO A 325 10.99 19.88 0.99
CA PRO A 325 9.86 19.10 0.50
C PRO A 325 10.35 17.88 -0.31
N ARG A 326 9.78 16.72 -0.01
CA ARG A 326 9.88 15.52 -0.87
C ARG A 326 9.08 15.78 -2.16
N ILE A 327 9.75 15.57 -3.29
CA ILE A 327 9.16 15.66 -4.62
C ILE A 327 8.27 14.42 -4.83
N ASN A 328 6.95 14.63 -4.85
CA ASN A 328 6.00 13.62 -5.34
C ASN A 328 5.93 13.72 -6.87
N CYS A 329 6.40 12.66 -7.54
CA CYS A 329 6.32 12.52 -8.99
C CYS A 329 4.87 12.17 -9.38
N PHE A 330 4.14 13.16 -9.92
CA PHE A 330 2.86 12.93 -10.61
C PHE A 330 3.10 12.09 -11.88
N SER A 331 2.33 11.00 -12.05
CA SER A 331 2.20 10.30 -13.32
C SER A 331 1.01 10.90 -14.10
N PRO A 332 1.16 11.17 -15.41
CA PRO A 332 0.06 11.66 -16.23
C PRO A 332 -0.95 10.55 -16.51
N THR A 333 -2.20 10.81 -16.18
CA THR A 333 -3.38 10.05 -16.62
C THR A 333 -3.58 10.26 -18.12
N TRP A 334 -3.64 9.16 -18.88
CA TRP A 334 -4.08 9.17 -20.28
C TRP A 334 -5.33 8.33 -20.38
N ASP A 335 -6.46 9.03 -20.54
CA ASP A 335 -7.69 8.45 -21.07
C ASP A 335 -7.38 7.81 -22.41
N ILE A 336 -7.76 6.54 -22.53
CA ILE A 336 -7.77 5.83 -23.81
C ILE A 336 -9.08 6.22 -24.47
N GLU A 337 -9.01 6.92 -25.59
CA GLU A 337 -10.17 7.10 -26.47
C GLU A 337 -10.60 5.72 -26.99
N ASP A 338 -11.62 5.14 -26.37
CA ASP A 338 -12.36 4.01 -26.89
C ASP A 338 -13.03 4.40 -28.20
N GLY A 339 -12.55 3.89 -29.34
CA GLY A 339 -13.19 4.21 -30.61
C GLY A 339 -12.55 3.71 -31.90
N LYS A 340 -11.65 2.73 -31.87
CA LYS A 340 -11.21 2.06 -33.11
C LYS A 340 -11.39 0.56 -32.99
N SER A 341 -12.51 0.10 -33.52
CA SER A 341 -12.79 -1.29 -33.87
C SER A 341 -11.61 -1.88 -34.65
N LEU A 342 -11.09 -3.01 -34.15
CA LEU A 342 -10.11 -3.83 -34.86
C LEU A 342 -10.73 -4.38 -36.15
N PRO A 343 -9.94 -4.57 -37.22
CA PRO A 343 -10.35 -5.35 -38.37
C PRO A 343 -10.39 -6.84 -38.00
N ASP A 344 -11.57 -7.45 -38.18
CA ASP A 344 -11.79 -8.90 -38.17
C ASP A 344 -11.17 -9.52 -39.43
N ASP A 345 -9.85 -9.71 -39.46
CA ASP A 345 -9.28 -10.67 -40.42
C ASP A 345 -7.85 -11.07 -40.07
N VAL A 346 -7.69 -12.15 -39.31
CA VAL A 346 -6.47 -12.98 -39.35
C VAL A 346 -6.86 -14.43 -39.14
N SER A 347 -7.49 -15.02 -40.16
CA SER A 347 -7.68 -16.47 -40.29
C SER A 347 -6.71 -17.01 -41.33
N GLU A 348 -5.40 -17.00 -41.03
CA GLU A 348 -4.37 -17.85 -41.64
C GLU A 348 -3.01 -17.36 -41.15
N PHE A 349 -2.42 -18.06 -40.18
CA PHE A 349 -0.99 -18.39 -40.07
C PHE A 349 -0.74 -19.32 -38.87
#